data_AF-A0A7K6GYB5-F1
#
_entry.id   AF-A0A7K6GYB5-F1
#
_cell.length_a   1.000
_cell.length_b   1.000
_cell.length_c   1.000
_cell.angle_alpha   90.00
_cell.angle_beta   90.00
_cell.angle_gamma   90.00
#
_symmetry.space_group_name_H-M   'P 1'
#
loop_
_entity.id
_entity.type
_entity.pdbx_description
1 polymer ?
#
loop_
_entity_poly.entity_id
_entity_poly.type
_entity_poly.pdbx_seq_one_letter_code
_entity_poly.pdbx_strand_id
1 'polypeptide(L)'
;GLWAQMRLEEAGGGLRAAGDSVTLSCRGSGFSFDYYDVWWYRQSPGGTFEWVSFIIPDSSVNKSGPAIEGRALVSRDNSLSVSSLSLWALQPQDSARYFCAISHG
;
A
#
# COMPACT_ATOMS: atom_id res chain seq x y z
N GLY A 1 7.80 -28.35 14.20
CA GLY A 1 6.81 -27.87 13.21
C GLY A 1 7.38 -26.63 12.55
N LEU A 2 7.30 -26.53 11.23
CA LEU A 2 7.68 -25.33 10.49
C LEU A 2 6.53 -24.33 10.58
N TRP A 3 6.66 -23.31 11.43
CA TRP A 3 5.79 -22.14 11.35
C TRP A 3 6.17 -21.37 10.08
N ALA A 4 5.20 -21.03 9.24
CA ALA A 4 5.45 -20.20 8.07
C ALA A 4 5.84 -18.79 8.54
N GLN A 5 6.98 -18.29 8.07
CA GLN A 5 7.43 -16.92 8.34
C GLN A 5 6.44 -15.94 7.72
N MET A 6 5.97 -14.96 8.50
CA MET A 6 5.16 -13.86 8.00
C MET A 6 5.97 -13.01 7.02
N ARG A 7 5.40 -12.72 5.85
CA ARG A 7 6.05 -11.90 4.81
C ARG A 7 5.02 -11.04 4.06
N LEU A 8 5.47 -9.84 3.66
CA LEU A 8 4.79 -8.93 2.74
C LEU A 8 5.57 -8.86 1.42
N GLU A 9 4.86 -8.84 0.29
CA GLU A 9 5.44 -8.72 -1.05
C GLU A 9 4.68 -7.68 -1.87
N GLU A 10 5.38 -6.63 -2.29
CA GLU A 10 4.83 -5.56 -3.13
C GLU A 10 5.07 -5.81 -4.62
N ALA A 11 4.08 -5.44 -5.44
CA ALA A 11 4.11 -5.55 -6.89
C ALA A 11 3.30 -4.43 -7.56
N GLY A 12 3.29 -4.40 -8.90
CA GLY A 12 2.51 -3.44 -9.70
C GLY A 12 3.20 -2.11 -9.98
N GLY A 13 4.41 -1.90 -9.44
CA GLY A 13 5.24 -0.74 -9.76
C GLY A 13 5.76 -0.74 -11.20
N GLY A 14 6.39 0.37 -11.59
CA GLY A 14 7.01 0.52 -12.90
C GLY A 14 7.12 1.98 -13.32
N LEU A 15 7.84 2.22 -14.42
CA LEU A 15 7.91 3.56 -15.02
C LEU A 15 6.55 3.93 -15.64
N ARG A 16 6.08 5.14 -15.34
CA ARG A 16 4.82 5.72 -15.83
C ARG A 16 5.06 7.19 -16.19
N ALA A 17 4.30 7.70 -17.16
CA ALA A 17 4.34 9.11 -17.49
C ALA A 17 3.57 9.93 -16.45
N ALA A 18 3.84 11.23 -16.39
CA ALA A 18 2.99 12.14 -15.63
C ALA A 18 1.57 12.14 -16.21
N GLY A 19 0.55 12.14 -15.35
CA GLY A 19 -0.86 12.02 -15.74
C GLY A 19 -1.39 10.58 -15.84
N ASP A 20 -0.53 9.58 -15.92
CA ASP A 20 -0.93 8.16 -15.94
C ASP A 20 -1.55 7.72 -14.60
N SER A 21 -1.94 6.45 -14.56
CA SER A 21 -2.36 5.75 -13.34
C SER A 21 -1.48 4.52 -13.09
N VAL A 22 -1.40 4.11 -11.83
CA VAL A 22 -0.73 2.88 -11.39
C VAL A 22 -1.54 2.23 -10.29
N THR A 23 -1.54 0.90 -10.25
CA THR A 23 -2.04 0.14 -9.11
C THR A 23 -0.91 -0.69 -8.56
N LEU A 24 -0.59 -0.43 -7.31
CA LEU A 24 0.35 -1.21 -6.51
C LEU A 24 -0.44 -2.23 -5.70
N SER A 25 0.14 -3.39 -5.48
CA SER A 25 -0.44 -4.45 -4.64
C SER A 25 0.57 -4.89 -3.58
N CYS A 26 0.09 -5.22 -2.40
CA CYS A 26 0.84 -5.80 -1.31
C CYS A 26 0.18 -7.10 -0.87
N ARG A 27 0.90 -8.22 -0.97
CA ARG A 27 0.40 -9.55 -0.60
C ARG A 27 1.06 -10.04 0.69
N GLY A 28 0.25 -10.43 1.67
CA GLY A 28 0.66 -11.13 2.88
C GLY A 28 0.72 -12.64 2.69
N SER A 29 1.68 -13.30 3.34
CA SER A 29 1.78 -14.75 3.43
C SER A 29 2.17 -15.17 4.85
N GLY A 30 1.65 -16.31 5.31
CA GLY A 30 1.82 -16.78 6.69
C GLY A 30 0.87 -16.15 7.72
N PHE A 31 -0.07 -15.30 7.29
CA PHE A 31 -1.09 -14.65 8.12
C PHE A 31 -2.26 -14.15 7.27
N SER A 32 -3.39 -13.85 7.92
CA SER A 32 -4.52 -13.16 7.29
C SER A 32 -4.48 -11.68 7.60
N PHE A 33 -4.81 -10.84 6.61
CA PHE A 33 -5.00 -9.41 6.83
C PHE A 33 -6.20 -9.11 7.75
N ASP A 34 -7.15 -10.05 7.96
CA ASP A 34 -8.32 -9.89 8.86
C ASP A 34 -8.00 -9.40 10.29
N TYR A 35 -6.75 -9.52 10.73
CA TYR A 35 -6.31 -9.16 12.07
C TYR A 35 -5.37 -7.94 12.11
N TYR A 36 -5.12 -7.31 10.96
CA TYR A 36 -4.13 -6.25 10.84
C TYR A 36 -4.65 -5.05 10.05
N ASP A 37 -4.27 -3.87 10.52
CA ASP A 37 -4.28 -2.68 9.69
C ASP A 37 -3.19 -2.82 8.63
N VAL A 38 -3.50 -2.39 7.41
CA VAL A 38 -2.51 -2.36 6.32
C VAL A 38 -2.16 -0.91 6.02
N TRP A 39 -0.87 -0.61 6.13
CA TRP A 39 -0.30 0.70 5.91
C TRP A 39 0.46 0.72 4.59
N TRP A 40 0.35 1.82 3.87
CA TRP A 40 1.19 2.14 2.73
C TRP A 40 2.10 3.30 3.08
N TYR A 41 3.34 3.18 2.65
CA TYR A 41 4.38 4.17 2.80
C TYR A 41 5.14 4.33 1.49
N ARG A 42 5.84 5.45 1.36
CA ARG A 42 6.77 5.68 0.26
C ARG A 42 8.07 6.29 0.73
N GLN A 43 9.14 5.99 0.02
CA GLN A 43 10.45 6.58 0.20
C GLN A 43 10.90 7.23 -1.11
N SER A 44 11.09 8.55 -1.08
CA SER A 44 11.58 9.30 -2.24
C SER A 44 13.04 8.91 -2.57
N PRO A 45 13.55 9.20 -3.78
CA PRO A 45 14.96 8.95 -4.12
C PRO A 45 15.97 9.63 -3.18
N GLY A 46 15.57 10.73 -2.53
CA GLY A 46 16.38 11.43 -1.51
C GLY A 46 16.32 10.81 -0.11
N GLY A 47 15.58 9.71 0.07
CA GLY A 47 15.46 8.98 1.33
C GLY A 47 14.33 9.46 2.26
N THR A 48 13.58 10.50 1.88
CA THR A 48 12.43 10.98 2.67
C THR A 48 11.36 9.91 2.71
N PHE A 49 11.05 9.46 3.93
CA PHE A 49 10.02 8.47 4.20
C PHE A 49 8.70 9.17 4.54
N GLU A 50 7.61 8.75 3.93
CA GLU A 50 6.29 9.37 4.08
C GLU A 50 5.20 8.30 4.21
N TRP A 51 4.26 8.54 5.13
CA TRP A 51 3.01 7.78 5.20
C TRP A 51 2.09 8.15 4.05
N VAL A 52 1.51 7.14 3.38
CA VAL A 52 0.69 7.31 2.18
C VAL A 52 -0.78 7.04 2.47
N SER A 53 -1.11 5.90 3.05
CA SER A 53 -2.48 5.57 3.40
C SER A 53 -2.55 4.46 4.44
N PHE A 54 -3.72 4.22 5.02
CA PHE A 54 -4.00 2.99 5.75
C PHE A 54 -5.45 2.54 5.57
N ILE A 55 -5.69 1.26 5.83
CA ILE A 55 -7.02 0.64 5.82
C ILE A 55 -7.11 -0.43 6.91
N ILE A 56 -8.13 -0.30 7.77
CA ILE A 56 -8.35 -1.23 8.90
C ILE A 56 -9.00 -2.55 8.45
N PRO A 57 -9.00 -3.63 9.26
CA PRO A 57 -9.48 -4.96 8.89
C PRO A 57 -10.83 -5.03 8.18
N ASP A 58 -11.84 -4.34 8.73
CA ASP A 58 -13.21 -4.33 8.21
C ASP A 58 -13.44 -3.28 7.11
N SER A 59 -12.39 -2.56 6.72
CA SER A 59 -12.41 -1.48 5.73
C SER A 59 -13.33 -0.28 6.06
N SER A 60 -13.91 -0.23 7.27
CA SER A 60 -14.81 0.87 7.68
C SER A 60 -14.08 2.20 7.86
N VAL A 61 -12.77 2.14 8.11
CA VAL A 61 -11.88 3.31 8.15
C VAL A 61 -10.74 3.11 7.16
N ASN A 62 -10.59 4.10 6.28
CA ASN A 62 -9.40 4.26 5.45
C ASN A 62 -9.07 5.75 5.33
N LYS A 63 -7.78 6.07 5.27
CA LYS A 63 -7.31 7.45 5.09
C LYS A 63 -6.12 7.47 4.15
N SER A 64 -6.02 8.56 3.40
CA SER A 64 -4.88 8.87 2.55
C SER A 64 -4.17 10.13 3.06
N GLY A 65 -2.88 10.21 2.83
CA GLY A 65 -2.06 11.37 3.15
C GLY A 65 -2.31 12.52 2.17
N PRO A 66 -1.99 13.75 2.59
CA PRO A 66 -2.32 14.96 1.83
C PRO A 66 -1.66 15.00 0.45
N ALA A 67 -0.51 14.35 0.27
CA ALA A 67 0.19 14.34 -1.01
C ALA A 67 -0.57 13.62 -2.14
N ILE A 68 -1.45 12.68 -1.78
CA ILE A 68 -2.20 11.84 -2.72
C ILE A 68 -3.72 11.95 -2.53
N GLU A 69 -4.17 12.85 -1.66
CA GLU A 69 -5.58 13.08 -1.37
C GLU A 69 -6.34 13.45 -2.65
N GLY A 70 -7.52 12.84 -2.86
CA GLY A 70 -8.31 13.00 -4.07
C GLY A 70 -7.72 12.35 -5.34
N ARG A 71 -6.54 11.73 -5.26
CA ARG A 71 -5.85 11.05 -6.37
C ARG A 71 -5.52 9.59 -6.10
N ALA A 72 -6.08 9.01 -5.03
CA ALA A 72 -5.79 7.65 -4.62
C ALA A 72 -7.02 6.89 -4.14
N LEU A 73 -6.97 5.57 -4.32
CA LEU A 73 -7.91 4.61 -3.78
C LEU A 73 -7.11 3.49 -3.11
N VAL A 74 -7.32 3.30 -1.81
CA VAL A 74 -6.81 2.16 -1.06
C VAL A 74 -7.92 1.13 -0.89
N SER A 75 -7.61 -0.13 -1.13
CA SER A 75 -8.54 -1.25 -0.97
C SER A 75 -7.82 -2.50 -0.45
N ARG A 76 -8.60 -3.52 -0.11
CA ARG A 76 -8.09 -4.81 0.37
C ARG A 76 -9.05 -5.94 0.07
N ASP A 77 -8.49 -7.15 -0.06
CA ASP A 77 -9.17 -8.43 -0.10
C ASP A 77 -8.51 -9.34 0.93
N ASN A 78 -9.22 -9.57 2.05
CA ASN A 78 -8.71 -10.36 3.16
C ASN A 78 -8.60 -11.84 2.81
N SER A 79 -9.48 -12.35 1.92
CA SER A 79 -9.46 -13.76 1.51
C SER A 79 -8.17 -14.11 0.76
N LEU A 80 -7.55 -13.11 0.12
CA LEU A 80 -6.29 -13.24 -0.61
C LEU A 80 -5.09 -12.66 0.17
N SER A 81 -5.32 -12.03 1.32
CA SER A 81 -4.35 -11.19 2.04
C SER A 81 -3.68 -10.18 1.09
N VAL A 82 -4.47 -9.48 0.27
CA VAL A 82 -3.97 -8.47 -0.67
C VAL A 82 -4.52 -7.10 -0.30
N SER A 83 -3.66 -6.09 -0.24
CA SER A 83 -4.06 -4.68 -0.26
C SER A 83 -3.61 -4.05 -1.57
N SER A 84 -4.41 -3.13 -2.11
CA SER A 84 -4.10 -2.38 -3.31
C SER A 84 -4.08 -0.89 -3.03
N LEU A 85 -3.13 -0.19 -3.64
CA LEU A 85 -3.05 1.27 -3.69
C LEU A 85 -3.07 1.69 -5.17
N SER A 86 -4.20 2.23 -5.61
CA SER A 86 -4.34 2.84 -6.92
C SER A 86 -4.09 4.33 -6.82
N LEU A 87 -3.25 4.86 -7.70
CA LEU A 87 -2.91 6.27 -7.84
C LEU A 87 -3.18 6.70 -9.28
N TRP A 88 -3.81 7.86 -9.48
CA TRP A 88 -4.06 8.44 -10.80
C TRP A 88 -3.61 9.89 -10.86
N ALA A 89 -3.59 10.43 -12.08
CA ALA A 89 -3.04 11.76 -12.34
C ALA A 89 -1.65 11.90 -11.72
N LEU A 90 -0.78 10.94 -12.01
CA LEU A 90 0.55 10.83 -11.41
C LEU A 90 1.36 12.10 -11.62
N GLN A 91 2.02 12.53 -10.56
CA GLN A 91 2.88 13.72 -10.55
C GLN A 91 4.34 13.29 -10.37
N PRO A 92 5.34 14.09 -10.80
CA PRO A 92 6.75 13.74 -10.63
C PRO A 92 7.14 13.40 -9.17
N GLN A 93 6.53 14.07 -8.20
CA GLN A 93 6.70 13.80 -6.76
C GLN A 93 6.17 12.44 -6.29
N ASP A 94 5.36 11.75 -7.10
CA ASP A 94 4.87 10.40 -6.80
C ASP A 94 5.93 9.33 -7.14
N SER A 95 7.04 9.72 -7.78
CA SER A 95 8.17 8.81 -8.02
C SER A 95 8.88 8.47 -6.72
N ALA A 96 8.65 7.26 -6.22
CA ALA A 96 9.17 6.78 -4.96
C ALA A 96 9.20 5.24 -4.94
N ARG A 97 9.94 4.68 -3.97
CA ARG A 97 9.77 3.27 -3.60
C ARG A 97 8.59 3.16 -2.65
N TYR A 98 7.58 2.40 -3.04
CA TYR A 98 6.42 2.11 -2.20
C TYR A 98 6.60 0.77 -1.49
N PHE A 99 6.11 0.70 -0.26
CA PHE A 99 6.14 -0.51 0.56
C PHE A 99 4.94 -0.50 1.51
N CYS A 100 4.53 -1.69 1.90
CA CYS A 100 3.46 -1.87 2.86
C CYS A 100 3.98 -2.34 4.21
N ALA A 101 3.22 -2.07 5.25
CA ALA A 101 3.44 -2.59 6.59
C ALA A 101 2.12 -3.01 7.21
N ILE A 102 2.21 -3.84 8.25
CA ILE A 102 1.07 -4.28 9.04
C ILE A 102 1.26 -3.90 10.49
N SER A 103 0.17 -3.56 11.17
CA SER A 103 0.14 -3.44 12.63
C SER A 103 -1.08 -4.19 13.17
N HIS A 104 -0.95 -4.73 14.38
CA HIS A 104 -2.14 -5.16 15.11
C HIS A 104 -3.06 -3.95 15.30
N GLY A 105 -4.33 -4.10 14.91
CA GLY A 105 -5.38 -3.15 15.25
C GLY A 105 -5.75 -3.19 16.73
#